data_AF-A0A928FAN8-F1
#
_entry.id   AF-A0A928FAN8-F1
#
_cell.length_a   1.000
_cell.length_b   1.000
_cell.length_c   1.000
_cell.angle_alpha   90.00
_cell.angle_beta   90.00
_cell.angle_gamma   90.00
#
_symmetry.space_group_name_H-M   'P 1'
#
loop_
_entity.id
_entity.type
_entity.pdbx_description
1 polymer ?
#
loop_
_entity_poly.entity_id
_entity_poly.type
_entity_poly.pdbx_seq_one_letter_code
_entity_poly.pdbx_strand_id
1 'polypeptide(L)'
;MNVTLQKELKAYQKSIRKKLPFLNKNCRLVLRDFFCEMENYAVECPDASIAEIKEKFGSPEAVAASLLSDEKAAMLKKQNKRVLIAGAALLLLVVMLSVMAVILGDIYLNEKNYHRFDEPEAVAPSELSDSNK
;
A
#
# COMPACT_ATOMS: atom_id res chain seq x y z
N MET A 1 37.07 -15.25 23.33
CA MET A 1 36.50 -16.07 22.25
C MET A 1 37.54 -17.05 21.73
N ASN A 2 37.19 -18.33 21.60
CA ASN A 2 38.07 -19.38 21.10
C ASN A 2 38.30 -19.25 19.57
N VAL A 3 39.52 -19.52 19.09
CA VAL A 3 39.89 -19.38 17.66
C VAL A 3 39.08 -20.33 16.77
N THR A 4 38.74 -21.52 17.29
CA THR A 4 37.93 -22.52 16.59
C THR A 4 36.49 -22.02 16.40
N LEU A 5 35.88 -21.52 17.47
CA LEU A 5 34.52 -20.96 17.44
C LEU A 5 34.42 -19.78 16.47
N GLN A 6 35.42 -18.91 16.43
CA GLN A 6 35.45 -17.78 15.50
C GLN A 6 35.45 -18.21 14.03
N LYS A 7 36.19 -19.28 13.70
CA LYS A 7 36.20 -19.83 12.33
C LYS A 7 34.84 -20.41 11.96
N GLU A 8 34.20 -21.11 12.88
CA GLU A 8 32.87 -21.69 12.68
C GLU A 8 31.79 -20.63 12.54
N LEU A 9 31.85 -19.55 13.34
CA LEU A 9 30.96 -18.39 13.22
C LEU A 9 31.07 -17.74 11.83
N LYS A 10 32.29 -17.54 11.33
CA LYS A 10 32.51 -17.01 9.98
C LYS A 10 31.96 -17.94 8.90
N ALA A 11 32.10 -19.26 9.07
CA ALA A 11 31.53 -20.24 8.16
C ALA A 11 29.99 -20.22 8.19
N TYR A 12 29.39 -20.04 9.36
CA TYR A 12 27.96 -19.87 9.56
C TYR A 12 27.45 -18.61 8.83
N GLN A 13 28.08 -17.45 9.07
CA GLN A 13 27.75 -16.18 8.41
C GLN A 13 27.85 -16.29 6.88
N LYS A 14 28.91 -16.93 6.38
CA LYS A 14 29.13 -17.15 4.94
C LYS A 14 28.04 -18.04 4.33
N SER A 15 27.59 -19.04 5.07
CA SER A 15 26.53 -19.96 4.64
C SER A 15 25.18 -19.25 4.49
N ILE A 16 24.85 -18.33 5.39
CA ILE A 16 23.64 -17.51 5.26
C ILE A 16 23.74 -16.59 4.04
N ARG A 17 24.86 -15.87 3.89
CA ARG A 17 25.06 -14.96 2.75
C ARG A 17 24.97 -15.67 1.40
N LYS A 18 25.48 -16.90 1.29
CA LYS A 18 25.38 -17.72 0.07
C LYS A 18 23.94 -18.07 -0.30
N LYS A 19 23.05 -18.18 0.68
CA LYS A 19 21.63 -18.55 0.49
C LYS A 19 20.74 -17.34 0.21
N LEU A 20 21.26 -16.12 0.27
CA LEU A 20 20.54 -14.88 0.04
C LEU A 20 20.96 -14.27 -1.31
N PRO A 21 20.29 -14.59 -2.42
CA PRO A 21 20.68 -14.15 -3.76
C PRO A 21 20.57 -12.62 -3.97
N PHE A 22 19.67 -11.95 -3.23
CA PHE A 22 19.49 -10.50 -3.31
C PHE A 22 19.30 -9.93 -1.91
N LEU A 23 20.32 -9.23 -1.41
CA LEU A 23 20.29 -8.56 -0.10
C LEU A 23 19.98 -7.08 -0.30
N ASN A 24 18.74 -6.68 -0.05
CA ASN A 24 18.35 -5.27 -0.03
C ASN A 24 18.99 -4.52 1.16
N LYS A 25 18.95 -3.18 1.17
CA LYS A 25 19.58 -2.36 2.24
C LYS A 25 19.08 -2.72 3.65
N ASN A 26 17.78 -2.94 3.83
CA ASN A 26 17.19 -3.27 5.12
C ASN A 26 17.57 -4.68 5.57
N CYS A 27 17.55 -5.65 4.65
CA CYS A 27 17.97 -7.03 4.90
C CYS A 27 19.44 -7.08 5.33
N ARG A 28 20.31 -6.25 4.72
CA ARG A 28 21.71 -6.12 5.16
C ARG A 28 21.85 -5.57 6.58
N LEU A 29 21.01 -4.63 6.98
CA LEU A 29 21.02 -4.07 8.34
C LEU A 29 20.59 -5.12 9.36
N VAL A 30 19.45 -5.77 9.12
CA VAL A 30 18.96 -6.87 9.98
C VAL A 30 20.00 -7.97 10.11
N LEU A 31 20.60 -8.39 9.00
CA LEU A 31 21.61 -9.45 9.00
C LEU A 31 22.89 -9.04 9.75
N ARG A 32 23.29 -7.77 9.65
CA ARG A 32 24.45 -7.23 10.37
C ARG A 32 24.18 -7.22 11.87
N ASP A 33 23.01 -6.73 12.28
CA ASP A 33 22.66 -6.62 13.69
C ASP A 33 22.54 -8.02 14.32
N PHE A 34 21.93 -8.98 13.60
CA PHE A 34 21.91 -10.40 13.97
C PHE A 34 23.32 -11.00 14.14
N PHE A 35 24.25 -10.72 13.23
CA PHE A 35 25.64 -11.19 13.38
C PHE A 35 26.37 -10.55 14.54
N CYS A 36 26.12 -9.26 14.80
CA CYS A 36 26.69 -8.56 15.95
C CYS A 36 26.22 -9.21 17.26
N GLU A 37 24.94 -9.56 17.36
CA GLU A 37 24.38 -10.22 18.54
C GLU A 37 24.96 -11.62 18.76
N MET A 38 25.13 -12.38 17.68
CA MET A 38 25.77 -13.69 17.73
C MET A 38 27.26 -13.60 18.12
N GLU A 39 27.98 -12.58 17.66
CA GLU A 39 29.36 -12.31 18.07
C GLU A 39 29.44 -11.90 19.54
N ASN A 40 28.52 -11.05 20.01
CA ASN A 40 28.45 -10.66 21.43
C ASN A 40 28.21 -11.88 22.32
N TYR A 41 27.31 -12.77 21.92
CA TYR A 41 27.08 -14.02 22.65
C TYR A 41 28.33 -14.91 22.71
N ALA A 42 29.07 -15.04 21.61
CA ALA A 42 30.32 -15.81 21.58
C ALA A 42 31.46 -15.17 22.39
N VAL A 43 31.36 -13.87 22.69
CA VAL A 43 32.27 -13.16 23.61
C VAL A 43 31.88 -13.41 25.06
N GLU A 44 30.58 -13.34 25.38
CA GLU A 44 30.02 -13.59 26.72
C GLU A 44 30.16 -15.06 27.15
N CYS A 45 30.02 -15.99 26.20
CA CYS A 45 30.12 -17.43 26.42
C CYS A 45 31.25 -18.01 25.55
N PRO A 46 32.53 -17.84 25.94
CA PRO A 46 33.68 -18.22 25.11
C PRO A 46 33.84 -19.73 24.91
N ASP A 47 33.23 -20.54 25.77
CA ASP A 47 33.22 -22.01 25.72
C ASP A 47 31.98 -22.57 25.01
N ALA A 48 31.10 -21.70 24.51
CA ALA A 48 29.90 -22.12 23.80
C ALA A 48 30.26 -22.90 22.53
N SER A 49 29.54 -24.00 22.30
CA SER A 49 29.70 -24.79 21.09
C SER A 49 28.91 -24.19 19.91
N ILE A 50 29.30 -24.50 18.67
CA ILE A 50 28.51 -24.10 17.50
C ILE A 50 27.11 -24.74 17.48
N ALA A 51 26.94 -25.87 18.19
CA ALA A 51 25.63 -26.50 18.37
C ALA A 51 24.71 -25.61 19.21
N GLU A 52 25.20 -25.07 20.33
CA GLU A 52 24.45 -24.10 21.16
C GLU A 52 24.15 -22.81 20.40
N ILE A 53 25.08 -22.33 19.58
CA ILE A 53 24.81 -21.16 18.72
C ILE A 53 23.67 -21.45 17.75
N LYS A 54 23.66 -22.64 17.11
CA LYS A 54 22.56 -23.04 16.21
C LYS A 54 21.25 -23.26 16.95
N GLU A 55 21.29 -23.70 18.20
CA GLU A 55 20.10 -23.86 19.03
C GLU A 55 19.49 -22.50 19.39
N LYS A 56 20.32 -21.54 19.79
CA LYS A 56 19.88 -20.19 20.19
C LYS A 56 19.48 -19.31 19.01
N PHE A 57 20.27 -19.31 17.94
CA PHE A 57 20.11 -18.40 16.80
C PHE A 57 19.49 -19.06 15.56
N GLY A 58 19.26 -20.37 15.59
CA GLY A 58 18.73 -21.15 14.48
C GLY A 58 19.78 -21.64 13.49
N SER A 59 19.37 -22.50 12.56
CA SER A 59 20.25 -22.99 11.50
C SER A 59 20.45 -21.93 10.39
N PRO A 60 21.57 -21.97 9.66
CA PRO A 60 21.78 -21.08 8.51
C PRO A 60 20.68 -21.20 7.44
N GLU A 61 20.08 -22.39 7.26
CA GLU A 61 18.89 -22.55 6.40
C GLU A 61 17.70 -21.78 6.94
N ALA A 62 17.37 -21.97 8.22
CA ALA A 62 16.17 -21.40 8.83
C ALA A 62 16.21 -19.87 8.83
N VAL A 63 17.36 -19.29 9.19
CA VAL A 63 17.57 -17.84 9.18
C VAL A 63 17.42 -17.28 7.76
N ALA A 64 18.08 -17.90 6.76
CA ALA A 64 17.95 -17.46 5.38
C ALA A 64 16.51 -17.59 4.84
N ALA A 65 15.80 -18.65 5.20
CA ALA A 65 14.40 -18.85 4.81
C ALA A 65 13.47 -17.79 5.41
N SER A 66 13.64 -17.46 6.70
CA SER A 66 12.85 -16.43 7.38
C SER A 66 13.03 -15.03 6.76
N LEU A 67 14.27 -14.68 6.39
CA LEU A 67 14.56 -13.41 5.73
C LEU A 67 13.98 -13.32 4.33
N LEU A 68 13.97 -14.43 3.58
CA LEU A 68 13.37 -14.50 2.25
C LEU A 68 11.83 -14.44 2.31
N SER A 69 11.20 -15.03 3.33
CA SER A 69 9.75 -14.90 3.52
C SER A 69 9.34 -13.46 3.83
N ASP A 70 10.12 -12.77 4.66
CA ASP A 70 9.86 -11.38 5.02
C ASP A 70 10.07 -10.42 3.84
N GLU A 71 11.09 -10.65 3.01
CA GLU A 71 11.25 -9.88 1.77
C GLU A 71 10.11 -10.10 0.78
N LYS A 72 9.65 -11.34 0.59
CA LYS A 72 8.49 -11.63 -0.25
C LYS A 72 7.24 -10.91 0.27
N ALA A 73 7.01 -10.94 1.59
CA ALA A 73 5.90 -10.21 2.21
C ALA A 73 6.04 -8.69 2.07
N ALA A 74 7.25 -8.14 2.16
CA ALA A 74 7.51 -6.72 1.98
C ALA A 74 7.30 -6.26 0.52
N MET A 75 7.68 -7.09 -0.46
CA MET A 75 7.40 -6.83 -1.87
C MET A 75 5.90 -6.78 -2.15
N LEU A 76 5.13 -7.73 -1.61
CA LEU A 76 3.67 -7.76 -1.72
C LEU A 76 3.02 -6.52 -1.08
N LYS A 77 3.45 -6.12 0.13
CA LYS A 77 2.95 -4.92 0.80
C LYS A 77 3.25 -3.63 0.02
N LYS A 78 4.40 -3.55 -0.66
CA LYS A 78 4.79 -2.36 -1.44
C LYS A 78 3.97 -2.21 -2.72
N GLN A 79 3.58 -3.32 -3.35
CA GLN A 79 2.70 -3.30 -4.53
C GLN A 79 1.28 -2.88 -4.16
N ASN A 80 0.74 -3.35 -3.03
CA ASN A 80 -0.63 -3.01 -2.61
C ASN A 80 -0.82 -1.51 -2.29
N LYS A 81 0.18 -0.82 -1.75
CA LYS A 81 0.06 0.61 -1.45
C LYS A 81 -0.14 1.48 -2.70
N ARG A 82 0.50 1.14 -3.82
CA ARG A 82 0.37 1.91 -5.07
C ARG A 82 -1.01 1.72 -5.70
N VAL A 83 -1.54 0.50 -5.65
CA VAL A 83 -2.89 0.18 -6.15
C VAL A 83 -3.97 0.83 -5.28
N LEU A 84 -3.81 0.83 -3.96
CA LEU A 84 -4.71 1.52 -3.03
C LEU A 84 -4.74 3.04 -3.27
N ILE A 85 -3.58 3.67 -3.45
CA ILE A 85 -3.51 5.12 -3.72
C ILE A 85 -4.11 5.46 -5.09
N ALA A 86 -3.81 4.66 -6.13
CA ALA A 86 -4.39 4.86 -7.46
C ALA A 86 -5.91 4.66 -7.47
N GLY A 87 -6.41 3.66 -6.74
CA GLY A 87 -7.85 3.42 -6.58
C GLY A 87 -8.56 4.56 -5.85
N ALA A 88 -7.97 5.08 -4.77
CA ALA A 88 -8.51 6.21 -4.04
C ALA A 88 -8.58 7.50 -4.90
N ALA A 89 -7.54 7.76 -5.69
CA ALA A 89 -7.52 8.89 -6.61
C ALA A 89 -8.59 8.77 -7.71
N LEU A 90 -8.77 7.58 -8.28
CA LEU A 90 -9.81 7.33 -9.29
C LEU A 90 -11.21 7.53 -8.70
N LEU A 91 -11.45 7.03 -7.48
CA LEU A 91 -12.75 7.17 -6.81
C LEU A 91 -13.08 8.64 -6.52
N LEU A 92 -12.09 9.44 -6.07
CA LEU A 92 -12.24 10.89 -5.91
C LEU A 92 -12.62 11.60 -7.21
N LEU A 93 -12.00 11.20 -8.33
CA LEU A 93 -12.27 11.78 -9.65
C LEU A 93 -13.70 11.48 -10.09
N VAL A 94 -14.18 10.24 -9.90
CA VAL A 94 -15.56 9.84 -10.20
C VAL A 94 -16.57 10.63 -9.38
N VAL A 95 -16.31 10.81 -8.07
CA VAL A 95 -17.19 11.61 -7.19
C VAL A 95 -17.25 13.06 -7.68
N MET A 96 -16.12 13.68 -8.01
CA MET A 96 -16.09 15.05 -8.53
C MET A 96 -16.89 15.20 -9.82
N LEU A 97 -16.76 14.26 -10.76
CA LEU A 97 -17.53 14.28 -12.00
C LEU A 97 -19.04 14.12 -11.76
N SER A 98 -19.44 13.26 -10.82
CA SER A 98 -20.87 13.10 -10.49
C SER A 98 -21.48 14.37 -9.91
N VAL A 99 -20.76 15.10 -9.05
CA VAL A 99 -21.23 16.36 -8.47
C VAL A 99 -21.39 17.42 -9.56
N MET A 100 -20.42 17.53 -10.47
CA MET A 100 -20.52 18.45 -11.60
C MET A 100 -21.72 18.15 -12.50
N ALA A 101 -21.99 16.86 -12.79
CA ALA A 101 -23.12 16.46 -13.61
C ALA A 101 -24.47 16.86 -12.98
N VAL A 102 -24.62 16.76 -11.65
CA VAL A 102 -25.83 17.19 -10.94
C VAL A 102 -26.03 18.69 -11.05
N ILE A 103 -24.98 19.49 -10.80
CA ILE A 103 -25.06 20.96 -10.87
C ILE A 103 -25.45 21.41 -12.29
N LEU A 104 -24.83 20.85 -13.32
CA LEU A 104 -25.16 21.14 -14.72
C LEU A 104 -26.60 20.72 -15.07
N GLY A 105 -27.05 19.58 -14.55
CA GLY A 105 -28.43 19.11 -14.71
C GLY A 105 -29.45 20.06 -14.09
N ASP A 106 -29.19 20.53 -12.87
CA ASP A 106 -30.07 21.49 -12.18
C ASP A 106 -30.14 22.83 -12.92
N ILE A 107 -28.99 23.34 -13.41
CA ILE A 107 -28.96 24.57 -14.22
C ILE A 107 -29.77 24.40 -15.51
N TYR A 108 -29.57 23.28 -16.22
CA TYR A 108 -30.29 23.00 -17.47
C TYR A 108 -31.80 22.82 -17.25
N LEU A 109 -32.20 22.13 -16.18
CA LEU A 109 -33.61 21.96 -15.83
C LEU A 109 -34.25 23.28 -15.36
N ASN A 110 -33.50 24.11 -14.64
CA ASN A 110 -33.98 25.41 -14.19
C ASN A 110 -34.23 26.36 -15.37
N GLU A 111 -33.33 26.40 -16.35
CA GLU A 111 -33.50 27.19 -17.58
C GLU A 111 -34.70 26.71 -18.42
N LYS A 112 -34.87 25.39 -18.57
CA LYS A 112 -36.01 24.82 -19.28
C LYS A 112 -37.35 25.08 -18.57
N ASN A 113 -37.38 25.11 -17.24
CA ASN A 113 -38.59 25.40 -16.48
C ASN A 113 -38.96 26.89 -16.51
N TYR A 114 -37.99 27.80 -16.63
CA TYR A 114 -38.26 29.23 -16.77
C TYR A 114 -39.06 29.55 -18.03
N HIS A 115 -38.70 28.95 -19.17
CA HIS A 115 -39.39 29.18 -20.44
C HIS A 115 -40.81 28.58 -20.54
N ARG A 116 -41.27 27.82 -19.55
CA ARG A 116 -42.62 27.21 -19.57
C ARG A 116 -43.71 28.12 -18.99
N PHE A 117 -43.35 29.18 -18.27
CA PHE A 117 -44.31 30.10 -17.63
C PHE A 117 -44.63 31.34 -18.47
N ASP A 118 -43.97 31.52 -19.61
CA ASP A 118 -44.13 32.69 -20.48
C ASP A 118 -45.07 32.45 -21.68
N GLU A 119 -45.77 31.32 -21.76
CA GLU A 119 -46.88 31.18 -22.72
C GLU A 119 -48.13 31.84 -22.12
N PRO A 120 -48.54 33.05 -22.56
CA PRO A 120 -49.81 33.62 -22.12
C PRO A 120 -50.92 32.70 -22.60
N GLU A 121 -51.74 32.25 -21.66
CA GLU A 121 -53.01 31.58 -21.90
C GLU A 121 -53.78 32.42 -22.92
N ALA A 122 -53.94 31.89 -24.13
CA ALA A 122 -54.69 32.57 -25.19
C ALA A 122 -56.13 32.76 -24.68
N VAL A 123 -56.45 33.98 -24.27
CA VAL A 123 -57.81 34.38 -23.87
C VAL A 123 -58.71 34.14 -25.08
N ALA A 124 -59.56 33.11 -24.98
CA ALA A 124 -60.57 32.81 -25.97
C ALA A 124 -61.50 34.03 -26.10
N PRO A 125 -61.74 34.57 -27.31
CA PRO A 125 -62.67 35.67 -27.49
C PRO A 125 -64.10 35.11 -27.43
N SER A 126 -64.65 35.01 -26.22
CA SER A 126 -66.08 34.88 -26.00
C SER A 126 -66.68 36.26 -25.69
N GLU A 127 -67.73 36.59 -26.42
CA GLU A 127 -68.71 37.65 -26.16
C GLU A 127 -68.40 39.07 -26.65
N LEU A 128 -68.82 39.32 -27.90
CA LEU A 128 -69.35 40.62 -28.30
C LEU A 128 -70.48 40.40 -29.31
N SER A 129 -71.62 39.92 -28.81
CA SER A 129 -72.90 40.18 -29.47
C SER A 129 -73.44 41.52 -28.97
N ASP A 130 -74.06 42.24 -29.90
CA ASP A 130 -75.08 43.27 -29.67
C ASP A 130 -74.68 44.54 -28.91
N SER A 131 -74.44 45.63 -29.66
CA SER A 131 -75.17 46.88 -29.46
C SER A 131 -74.79 47.96 -30.49
N ASN A 132 -75.82 48.67 -30.96
CA ASN A 132 -75.86 49.88 -31.81
C ASN A 132 -75.79 49.64 -33.33
N LYS A 133 -76.93 49.68 -34.05
CA LYS A 133 -77.87 50.79 -34.37
C LYS A 133 -77.62 51.29 -35.79
#